data_AF-A0A936HUG8-F1
#
_entry.id   AF-A0A936HUG8-F1
#
_cell.length_a   1.000
_cell.length_b   1.000
_cell.length_c   1.000
_cell.angle_alpha   90.00
_cell.angle_beta   90.00
_cell.angle_gamma   90.00
#
_symmetry.space_group_name_H-M   'P 1'
#
loop_
_entity.id
_entity.type
_entity.pdbx_description
1 polymer ?
#
loop_
_entity_poly.entity_id
_entity_poly.type
_entity_poly.pdbx_seq_one_letter_code
_entity_poly.pdbx_strand_id
1 'polypeptide(L)'
;MQAFDLDQALTMHRSWKMKFQLALGSVHGRDFDSHGIGDAAACGLGQWLAENAAELERISAVQELLPVHLEFHRQSQAIADEIRSGHILHMEDPAIVAYLELSARIEAMLKRLDADLRQGG
;
A
#
# COMPACT_ATOMS: atom_id res chain seq x y z
N MET A 1 16.54 4.23 -16.06
CA MET A 1 15.21 4.20 -15.41
C MET A 1 14.14 3.56 -16.28
N GLN A 2 13.55 2.45 -15.84
CA GLN A 2 12.26 2.01 -16.40
C GLN A 2 11.19 3.03 -16.03
N ALA A 3 10.23 3.29 -16.92
CA ALA A 3 9.10 4.15 -16.59
C ALA A 3 8.32 3.50 -15.44
N PHE A 4 8.20 4.22 -14.32
CA PHE A 4 7.38 3.77 -13.21
C PHE A 4 5.91 3.81 -13.64
N ASP A 5 5.26 2.65 -13.65
CA ASP A 5 3.82 2.57 -13.89
C ASP A 5 3.07 2.97 -12.60
N LEU A 6 2.92 4.28 -12.43
CA LEU A 6 2.18 4.89 -11.33
C LEU A 6 0.73 4.37 -11.30
N ASP A 7 0.12 4.14 -12.45
CA ASP A 7 -1.27 3.69 -12.55
C ASP A 7 -1.42 2.27 -12.00
N GLN A 8 -0.45 1.40 -12.27
CA GLN A 8 -0.40 0.06 -11.67
C GLN A 8 -0.21 0.12 -10.15
N ALA A 9 0.70 0.98 -9.66
CA ALA A 9 0.91 1.14 -8.22
C ALA A 9 -0.36 1.66 -7.52
N LEU A 10 -1.02 2.68 -8.07
CA LEU A 10 -2.28 3.22 -7.54
C LEU A 10 -3.41 2.20 -7.58
N THR A 11 -3.51 1.41 -8.66
CA THR A 11 -4.50 0.34 -8.79
C THR A 11 -4.34 -0.72 -7.71
N MET A 12 -3.10 -1.13 -7.43
CA MET A 12 -2.80 -2.08 -6.35
C MET A 12 -3.20 -1.54 -4.98
N HIS A 13 -2.89 -0.27 -4.67
CA HIS A 13 -3.28 0.35 -3.39
C HIS A 13 -4.81 0.39 -3.22
N ARG A 14 -5.55 0.70 -4.28
CA ARG A 14 -7.03 0.71 -4.27
C ARG A 14 -7.64 -0.68 -4.14
N SER A 15 -6.99 -1.70 -4.70
CA SER A 15 -7.48 -3.08 -4.65
C SER A 15 -7.59 -3.63 -3.22
N TRP A 16 -6.75 -3.15 -2.29
CA TRP A 16 -6.75 -3.59 -0.89
C TRP A 16 -7.99 -3.13 -0.11
N LYS A 17 -8.49 -1.92 -0.39
CA LYS A 17 -9.77 -1.46 0.18
C LYS A 17 -10.92 -2.40 -0.23
N MET A 18 -10.96 -2.81 -1.51
CA MET A 18 -11.97 -3.74 -2.00
C MET A 18 -11.83 -5.12 -1.36
N LYS A 19 -10.60 -5.58 -1.12
CA LYS A 19 -10.33 -6.84 -0.42
C LYS A 19 -10.89 -6.84 1.02
N PHE A 20 -10.72 -5.77 1.79
CA PHE A 20 -11.34 -5.66 3.13
C PHE A 20 -12.87 -5.60 3.06
N GLN A 21 -13.43 -4.88 2.09
CA GLN A 21 -14.89 -4.85 1.88
C GLN A 21 -15.45 -6.24 1.58
N LEU A 22 -14.75 -7.03 0.74
CA LEU A 22 -15.14 -8.41 0.44
C LEU A 22 -15.02 -9.30 1.68
N ALA A 23 -13.94 -9.17 2.45
CA ALA A 23 -13.68 -9.93 3.67
C ALA A 23 -14.69 -9.68 4.81
N LEU A 24 -15.29 -8.50 4.82
CA LEU A 24 -16.29 -8.11 5.83
C LEU A 24 -17.73 -8.29 5.36
N GLY A 25 -17.96 -8.35 4.04
CA GLY A 25 -19.30 -8.46 3.46
C GLY A 25 -19.67 -9.87 3.00
N SER A 26 -18.88 -10.45 2.10
CA SER A 26 -19.27 -11.65 1.33
C SER A 26 -18.43 -12.87 1.61
N VAL A 27 -17.16 -12.66 1.97
CA VAL A 27 -16.23 -13.70 2.39
C VAL A 27 -16.31 -13.75 3.91
N HIS A 28 -16.53 -14.93 4.51
CA HIS A 28 -16.37 -15.02 5.96
C HIS A 28 -14.92 -14.69 6.27
N GLY A 29 -14.63 -13.77 7.19
CA GLY A 29 -13.27 -13.26 7.44
C GLY A 29 -12.18 -14.35 7.59
N ARG A 30 -12.54 -15.57 8.01
CA ARG A 30 -11.66 -16.76 8.05
C ARG A 30 -11.11 -17.22 6.70
N ASP A 31 -11.83 -16.96 5.61
CA ASP A 31 -11.45 -17.30 4.24
C ASP A 31 -10.73 -16.13 3.54
N PHE A 32 -10.43 -15.04 4.27
CA PHE A 32 -9.73 -13.89 3.72
C PHE A 32 -8.27 -14.24 3.40
N ASP A 33 -7.96 -14.32 2.10
CA ASP A 33 -6.59 -14.46 1.63
C ASP A 33 -5.80 -13.17 1.89
N SER A 34 -4.90 -13.29 2.86
CA SER A 34 -4.01 -12.24 3.33
C SER A 34 -2.57 -12.47 2.91
N HIS A 35 -2.31 -13.49 2.07
CA HIS A 35 -0.96 -13.82 1.66
C HIS A 35 -0.28 -12.65 0.95
N GLY A 36 0.94 -12.32 1.39
CA GLY A 36 1.75 -11.23 0.82
C GLY A 36 1.28 -9.81 1.13
N ILE A 37 0.18 -9.61 1.87
CA ILE A 37 -0.34 -8.27 2.16
C ILE A 37 0.64 -7.44 3.02
N GLY A 38 1.39 -8.10 3.91
CA GLY A 38 2.41 -7.46 4.74
C GLY A 38 3.79 -7.30 4.09
N ASP A 39 4.00 -7.88 2.89
CA ASP A 39 5.31 -7.87 2.25
C ASP A 39 5.48 -6.63 1.36
N ALA A 40 6.03 -5.58 1.95
CA ALA A 40 6.33 -4.34 1.25
C ALA A 40 7.38 -4.50 0.14
N ALA A 41 8.24 -5.52 0.19
CA ALA A 41 9.26 -5.73 -0.83
C ALA A 41 8.71 -6.52 -2.03
N ALA A 42 7.74 -7.42 -1.80
CA ALA A 42 7.12 -8.21 -2.85
C ALA A 42 6.03 -7.47 -3.64
N CYS A 43 5.59 -6.29 -3.20
CA CYS A 43 4.61 -5.50 -3.94
C CYS A 43 5.25 -4.82 -5.16
N GLY A 44 4.46 -4.47 -6.19
CA GLY A 44 4.99 -3.86 -7.41
C GLY A 44 5.77 -2.56 -7.18
N LEU A 45 5.36 -1.75 -6.21
CA LEU A 45 6.12 -0.56 -5.80
C LEU A 45 7.45 -0.94 -5.11
N GLY A 46 7.43 -1.92 -4.21
CA GLY A 46 8.62 -2.42 -3.52
C GLY A 46 9.66 -3.00 -4.48
N GLN A 47 9.22 -3.80 -5.44
CA GLN A 47 10.06 -4.35 -6.50
C GLN A 47 10.69 -3.24 -7.34
N TRP A 48 9.88 -2.27 -7.80
CA TRP A 48 10.40 -1.13 -8.55
C TRP A 48 11.40 -0.27 -7.76
N LEU A 49 11.13 -0.01 -6.48
CA LEU A 49 12.05 0.72 -5.59
C LEU A 49 13.40 -0.01 -5.45
N ALA A 50 13.37 -1.33 -5.31
CA ALA A 50 14.58 -2.14 -5.20
C ALA A 50 15.38 -2.15 -6.51
N GLU A 51 14.70 -2.30 -7.66
CA GLU A 51 15.34 -2.32 -8.98
C GLU A 51 16.00 -0.98 -9.35
N ASN A 52 15.49 0.13 -8.81
CA ASN A 52 15.97 1.48 -9.13
C ASN A 52 16.68 2.17 -7.93
N ALA A 53 17.05 1.41 -6.89
CA ALA A 53 17.52 1.95 -5.61
C ALA A 53 18.68 2.96 -5.75
N ALA A 54 19.66 2.68 -6.61
CA ALA A 54 20.83 3.55 -6.80
C ALA A 54 20.48 4.93 -7.40
N GLU A 55 19.49 4.98 -8.29
CA GLU A 55 19.01 6.23 -8.91
C GLU A 55 18.10 7.01 -7.93
N LEU A 56 17.29 6.27 -7.17
CA LEU A 56 16.26 6.81 -6.29
C LEU A 56 16.78 7.26 -4.92
N GLU A 57 17.94 6.78 -4.46
CA GLU A 57 18.50 7.10 -3.14
C GLU A 57 18.64 8.61 -2.91
N ARG A 58 18.90 9.37 -3.99
CA ARG A 58 19.09 10.84 -3.94
C ARG A 58 17.79 11.64 -3.97
N ILE A 59 16.65 10.99 -4.21
CA ILE A 59 15.37 11.66 -4.32
C ILE A 59 14.71 11.73 -2.95
N SER A 60 14.57 12.93 -2.40
CA SER A 60 13.98 13.13 -1.06
C SER A 60 12.55 12.59 -0.96
N ALA A 61 11.76 12.70 -2.02
CA ALA A 61 10.41 12.13 -2.08
C ALA A 61 10.40 10.59 -1.89
N VAL A 62 11.44 9.89 -2.35
CA VAL A 62 11.57 8.43 -2.14
C VAL A 62 11.90 8.12 -0.68
N GLN A 63 12.83 8.89 -0.09
CA GLN A 63 13.20 8.74 1.32
C GLN A 63 12.02 8.99 2.26
N GLU A 64 11.14 9.95 1.91
CA GLU A 64 9.89 10.20 2.62
C GLU A 64 8.88 9.05 2.43
N LEU A 65 8.80 8.47 1.22
CA LEU A 65 7.83 7.43 0.86
C LEU A 65 8.09 6.09 1.54
N LEU A 66 9.36 5.68 1.64
CA LEU A 66 9.75 4.37 2.19
C LEU A 66 9.14 4.03 3.56
N PRO A 67 9.26 4.87 4.61
CA PRO A 67 8.68 4.56 5.92
C PRO A 67 7.15 4.50 5.89
N VAL A 68 6.50 5.33 5.08
CA VAL A 68 5.03 5.35 4.94
C VAL A 68 4.55 4.08 4.24
N HIS A 69 5.27 3.64 3.20
CA HIS A 69 5.00 2.41 2.47
C HIS A 69 5.13 1.17 3.37
N LEU A 70 6.19 1.09 4.17
CA LEU A 70 6.37 0.00 5.13
C LEU A 70 5.25 -0.04 6.18
N GLU A 71 4.89 1.12 6.73
CA GLU A 71 3.82 1.23 7.72
C GLU A 71 2.46 0.81 7.13
N PHE A 72 2.20 1.14 5.87
CA PHE A 72 0.98 0.73 5.18
C PHE A 72 0.85 -0.78 5.12
N HIS A 73 1.89 -1.48 4.66
CA HIS A 73 1.89 -2.95 4.61
C HIS A 73 1.76 -3.58 6.01
N ARG A 74 2.41 -3.00 7.01
CA ARG A 74 2.27 -3.45 8.41
C ARG A 74 0.83 -3.34 8.91
N GLN A 75 0.16 -2.22 8.65
CA GLN A 75 -1.25 -2.03 9.02
C GLN A 75 -2.17 -2.95 8.23
N SER A 76 -1.91 -3.16 6.93
CA SER A 76 -2.70 -4.08 6.12
C SER A 76 -2.67 -5.51 6.67
N GLN A 77 -1.49 -5.99 7.07
CA GLN A 77 -1.33 -7.31 7.70
C GLN A 77 -2.09 -7.38 9.03
N ALA A 78 -1.95 -6.36 9.89
CA ALA A 78 -2.65 -6.32 11.17
C ALA A 78 -4.18 -6.37 10.98
N ILE A 79 -4.73 -5.54 10.09
CA ILE A 79 -6.18 -5.54 9.78
C ILE A 79 -6.61 -6.91 9.26
N ALA A 80 -5.84 -7.52 8.37
CA ALA A 80 -6.14 -8.84 7.84
C ALA A 80 -6.23 -9.92 8.92
N ASP A 81 -5.30 -9.91 9.87
CA ASP A 81 -5.27 -10.85 11.00
C ASP A 81 -6.45 -10.61 11.96
N GLU A 82 -6.82 -9.36 12.22
CA GLU A 82 -7.97 -9.00 13.06
C GLU A 82 -9.32 -9.35 12.40
N ILE A 83 -9.46 -9.18 11.08
CA ILE A 83 -10.63 -9.64 10.32
C ILE A 83 -10.76 -11.16 10.39
N ARG A 84 -9.65 -11.89 10.18
CA ARG A 84 -9.62 -13.36 10.30
C ARG A 84 -9.98 -13.86 11.69
N SER A 85 -9.57 -13.11 12.72
CA SER A 85 -9.86 -13.41 14.13
C SER A 85 -11.27 -12.99 14.55
N GLY A 86 -11.99 -12.26 13.69
CA GLY A 86 -13.35 -11.79 13.96
C GLY A 86 -13.43 -10.61 14.92
N HIS A 87 -12.33 -9.88 15.13
CA HIS A 87 -12.31 -8.68 15.97
C HIS A 87 -12.71 -7.43 15.18
N ILE A 88 -12.31 -7.34 13.91
CA ILE A 88 -12.80 -6.32 12.98
C ILE A 88 -13.95 -6.91 12.18
N LEU A 89 -15.12 -6.26 12.26
CA LEU A 89 -16.36 -6.72 11.65
C LEU A 89 -16.98 -5.72 10.65
N HIS A 90 -16.51 -4.47 10.66
CA HIS A 90 -17.10 -3.38 9.89
C HIS A 90 -16.02 -2.44 9.36
N MET A 91 -16.30 -1.76 8.24
CA MET A 91 -15.35 -0.86 7.58
C MET A 91 -15.08 0.42 8.38
N GLU A 92 -15.96 0.75 9.33
CA GLU A 92 -15.87 1.91 10.21
C GLU A 92 -14.90 1.68 11.38
N ASP A 93 -14.29 0.49 11.49
CA ASP A 93 -13.29 0.21 12.51
C ASP A 93 -12.15 1.26 12.45
N PRO A 94 -11.71 1.82 13.59
CA PRO A 94 -10.66 2.83 13.62
C PRO A 94 -9.36 2.41 12.92
N ALA A 95 -9.01 1.12 12.95
CA ALA A 95 -7.82 0.62 12.25
C ALA A 95 -8.00 0.71 10.72
N ILE A 96 -9.18 0.38 10.21
CA ILE A 96 -9.50 0.52 8.78
C ILE A 96 -9.54 1.99 8.38
N VAL A 97 -10.13 2.87 9.21
CA VAL A 97 -10.17 4.31 8.91
C VAL A 97 -8.75 4.90 8.84
N ALA A 98 -7.89 4.61 9.82
CA ALA A 98 -6.49 5.05 9.83
C ALA A 98 -5.71 4.51 8.61
N TYR A 99 -5.96 3.26 8.24
CA TYR A 99 -5.40 2.66 7.04
C TYR A 99 -5.82 3.38 5.75
N LEU A 100 -7.09 3.80 5.64
CA LEU A 100 -7.57 4.54 4.47
C LEU A 100 -6.91 5.93 4.36
N GLU A 101 -6.67 6.61 5.47
CA GLU A 101 -5.92 7.86 5.51
C GLU A 101 -4.47 7.66 5.05
N LEU A 102 -3.83 6.58 5.53
CA LEU A 102 -2.48 6.20 5.15
C LEU A 102 -2.38 5.85 3.66
N SER A 103 -3.38 5.12 3.13
CA SER A 103 -3.50 4.82 1.71
C SER A 103 -3.58 6.11 0.87
N ALA A 104 -4.43 7.07 1.27
CA ALA A 104 -4.57 8.35 0.58
C ALA A 104 -3.27 9.16 0.60
N ARG A 105 -2.54 9.12 1.72
CA ARG A 105 -1.22 9.74 1.84
C ARG A 105 -0.22 9.14 0.87
N ILE A 106 -0.16 7.80 0.74
CA ILE A 106 0.72 7.15 -0.25
C ILE A 106 0.35 7.56 -1.66
N GLU A 107 -0.94 7.58 -2.02
CA GLU A 107 -1.36 8.03 -3.35
C GLU A 107 -0.86 9.45 -3.67
N ALA A 108 -0.92 10.36 -2.69
CA ALA A 108 -0.42 11.73 -2.86
C ALA A 108 1.11 11.78 -3.02
N MET A 109 1.84 10.99 -2.25
CA MET A 109 3.31 10.92 -2.32
C MET A 109 3.78 10.32 -3.64
N LEU A 110 3.10 9.29 -4.14
CA LEU A 110 3.41 8.68 -5.44
C LEU A 110 3.16 9.66 -6.61
N LYS A 111 2.09 10.45 -6.55
CA LYS A 111 1.84 11.52 -7.54
C LYS A 111 2.91 12.59 -7.51
N ARG A 112 3.39 12.97 -6.31
CA ARG A 112 4.51 13.91 -6.17
C ARG A 112 5.80 13.32 -6.74
N LEU A 113 6.10 12.06 -6.44
CA LEU A 113 7.27 11.37 -6.97
C LEU A 113 7.25 11.32 -8.50
N ASP A 114 6.12 10.99 -9.13
CA ASP A 114 5.98 11.01 -10.59
C ASP A 114 6.21 12.41 -11.18
N ALA A 115 5.71 13.47 -10.53
CA ALA A 115 5.98 14.84 -10.94
C ALA A 115 7.47 15.20 -10.83
N ASP A 116 8.13 14.84 -9.72
CA ASP A 116 9.55 15.10 -9.49
C ASP A 116 10.43 14.35 -10.52
N LEU A 117 10.08 13.09 -10.83
CA LEU A 117 10.78 12.29 -11.85
C LEU A 117 10.61 12.83 -13.27
N ARG A 118 9.48 13.46 -13.58
CA ARG A 118 9.23 14.10 -14.89
C ARG A 118 9.90 15.47 -15.03
N GLN A 119 10.14 16.18 -13.93
CA GLN A 119 10.76 17.51 -13.91
C GLN A 119 12.28 17.47 -13.72
N GLY A 120 12.81 16.38 -13.17
CA GLY A 120 14.24 16.16 -12.91
C GLY A 120 14.96 15.25 -13.91
N GLY A 121 14.32 14.94 -15.05
CA GLY A 121 14.89 14.14 -16.16
C GLY A 121 15.52 14.98 -17.26
#